data_AF-A0AAV8X3S7-F1
#
_entry.id   AF-A0AAV8X3S7-F1
#
_cell.length_a   1.000
_cell.length_b   1.000
_cell.length_c   1.000
_cell.angle_alpha   90.00
_cell.angle_beta   90.00
_cell.angle_gamma   90.00
#
_symmetry.space_group_name_H-M   'P 1'
#
loop_
_entity.id
_entity.type
_entity.pdbx_description
1 polymer ?
#
loop_
_entity_poly.entity_id
_entity_poly.type
_entity_poly.pdbx_seq_one_letter_code
_entity_poly.pdbx_strand_id
1 'polypeptide(L)'
;MKKTYDSPWLIKNKYKKTICKFCEYQIVSKHFSRHLERRHKDEPTVKELLNKEPNSQEKKALLSLIRNEGNLDDGLRGKIIPKKRKIGENINEKDFAICQYCRAFYRRLNLSRHVKKCSARPAEYEGTTRPLAESYIYAACQKKIWGSVK
;
A
#
# COMPACT_ATOMS: atom_id res chain seq x y z
N MET A 1 -16.48 6.09 17.46
CA MET A 1 -17.12 5.27 16.41
C MET A 1 -16.48 5.58 15.06
N LYS A 2 -15.62 4.72 14.53
CA LYS A 2 -15.05 4.90 13.18
C LYS A 2 -16.15 4.55 12.17
N LYS A 3 -16.75 5.55 11.54
CA LYS A 3 -17.77 5.33 10.51
C LYS A 3 -17.08 4.79 9.25
N THR A 4 -17.06 3.47 9.07
CA THR A 4 -16.73 2.86 7.78
C THR A 4 -17.90 3.11 6.84
N TYR A 5 -17.91 4.26 6.19
CA TYR A 5 -18.88 4.55 5.13
C TYR A 5 -18.48 3.78 3.87
N ASP A 6 -18.91 2.52 3.81
CA ASP A 6 -18.99 1.78 2.55
C ASP A 6 -20.14 2.40 1.72
N SER A 7 -19.87 3.52 1.04
CA SER A 7 -20.87 4.10 0.13
C SER A 7 -21.37 3.02 -0.82
N PRO A 8 -22.69 2.83 -1.02
CA PRO A 8 -23.24 1.76 -1.86
C PRO A 8 -22.64 1.68 -3.27
N TRP A 9 -22.16 2.81 -3.80
CA TRP A 9 -21.42 2.88 -5.06
C TRP A 9 -20.06 2.19 -5.03
N LEU A 10 -19.31 2.23 -3.91
CA LEU A 10 -18.06 1.48 -3.74
C LEU A 10 -18.31 -0.03 -3.85
N ILE A 11 -19.39 -0.54 -3.29
CA ILE A 11 -19.70 -1.97 -3.26
C ILE A 11 -19.93 -2.51 -4.69
N LYS A 12 -20.68 -1.77 -5.53
CA LYS A 12 -20.99 -2.15 -6.92
C LYS A 12 -19.84 -1.92 -7.92
N ASN A 13 -18.73 -1.32 -7.49
CA ASN A 13 -17.68 -0.89 -8.41
C ASN A 13 -16.63 -2.01 -8.69
N LYS A 14 -16.44 -2.36 -9.97
CA LYS A 14 -15.45 -3.36 -10.42
C LYS A 14 -13.98 -2.92 -10.32
N TYR A 15 -13.71 -1.63 -10.14
CA TYR A 15 -12.35 -1.09 -10.08
C TYR A 15 -11.66 -1.46 -8.76
N LYS A 16 -10.32 -1.57 -8.81
CA LYS A 16 -9.50 -1.82 -7.63
C LYS A 16 -9.72 -0.73 -6.58
N LYS A 17 -9.93 -1.15 -5.33
CA LYS A 17 -10.08 -0.27 -4.17
C LYS A 17 -8.77 -0.18 -3.39
N THR A 18 -8.63 0.90 -2.62
CA THR A 18 -7.49 1.18 -1.75
C THR A 18 -8.01 1.81 -0.47
N ILE A 19 -7.26 1.66 0.62
CA ILE A 19 -7.57 2.34 1.87
C ILE A 19 -6.74 3.62 1.96
N CYS A 20 -7.36 4.71 2.41
CA CYS A 20 -6.65 5.95 2.72
C CYS A 20 -5.98 5.85 4.09
N LYS A 21 -4.68 6.16 4.19
CA LYS A 21 -3.96 6.15 5.48
C LYS A 21 -4.46 7.20 6.48
N PHE A 22 -5.00 8.33 5.99
CA PHE A 22 -5.33 9.48 6.83
C PHE A 22 -6.73 9.40 7.44
N CYS A 23 -7.69 8.82 6.72
CA CYS A 23 -9.07 8.71 7.19
C CYS A 23 -9.59 7.27 7.25
N GLU A 24 -8.80 6.28 6.83
CA GLU A 24 -9.15 4.85 6.79
C GLU A 24 -10.33 4.53 5.84
N TYR A 25 -10.78 5.48 5.02
CA TYR A 25 -11.86 5.25 4.06
C TYR A 25 -11.38 4.36 2.90
N GLN A 26 -12.28 3.47 2.46
CA GLN A 26 -12.09 2.73 1.22
C GLN A 26 -12.42 3.61 0.01
N ILE A 27 -11.47 3.78 -0.88
CA ILE A 27 -11.55 4.65 -2.06
C ILE A 27 -11.28 3.83 -3.31
N VAL A 28 -11.98 4.12 -4.41
CA VAL A 28 -11.60 3.55 -5.71
C VAL A 28 -10.23 4.09 -6.11
N SER A 29 -9.29 3.21 -6.44
CA SER A 29 -7.87 3.54 -6.63
C SER A 29 -7.63 4.65 -7.66
N LYS A 30 -8.49 4.78 -8.69
CA LYS A 30 -8.40 5.84 -9.72
C LYS A 30 -8.81 7.23 -9.20
N HIS A 31 -9.62 7.28 -8.15
CA HIS A 31 -10.08 8.52 -7.51
C HIS A 31 -9.22 8.93 -6.31
N PHE A 32 -8.20 8.14 -5.98
CA PHE A 32 -7.39 8.35 -4.77
C PHE A 32 -6.67 9.70 -4.76
N SER A 33 -6.10 10.15 -5.88
CA SER A 33 -5.43 11.47 -5.95
C SER A 33 -6.39 12.61 -5.63
N ARG A 34 -7.58 12.60 -6.24
CA ARG A 34 -8.63 13.60 -6.01
C ARG A 34 -9.17 13.54 -4.57
N HIS A 35 -9.22 12.35 -3.97
CA HIS A 35 -9.59 12.19 -2.57
C HIS A 35 -8.57 12.88 -1.65
N LEU A 36 -7.28 12.65 -1.85
CA LEU A 36 -6.22 13.30 -1.08
C LEU A 36 -6.29 14.82 -1.20
N GLU A 37 -6.43 15.33 -2.42
CA GLU A 37 -6.57 16.76 -2.69
C GLU A 37 -7.77 17.39 -1.98
N ARG A 38 -8.92 16.72 -1.94
CA ARG A 38 -10.15 17.30 -1.34
C ARG A 38 -10.22 17.18 0.18
N ARG A 39 -9.61 16.14 0.75
CA ARG A 39 -9.79 15.77 2.17
C ARG A 39 -8.54 15.94 3.02
N HIS A 40 -7.37 15.93 2.38
CA HIS A 40 -6.07 15.81 3.04
C HIS A 40 -5.03 16.75 2.42
N LYS A 41 -5.45 17.86 1.75
CA LYS A 41 -4.53 18.84 1.16
C LYS A 41 -3.52 19.42 2.16
N ASP A 42 -3.89 19.43 3.43
CA ASP A 42 -3.09 20.06 4.48
C ASP A 42 -2.01 19.13 5.05
N GLU A 43 -2.08 17.83 4.74
CA GLU A 43 -1.07 16.83 5.13
C GLU A 43 0.25 17.11 4.41
N PRO A 44 1.41 17.15 5.12
CA PRO A 44 2.71 17.48 4.52
C PRO A 44 3.04 16.64 3.27
N THR A 45 2.90 15.32 3.37
CA THR A 45 3.13 14.40 2.24
C THR A 45 2.17 14.60 1.07
N VAL A 46 0.96 15.12 1.31
CA VAL A 46 -0.01 15.45 0.25
C VAL A 46 0.31 16.80 -0.37
N LYS A 47 0.75 17.80 0.41
CA LYS A 47 1.27 19.07 -0.14
C LYS A 47 2.43 18.82 -1.09
N GLU A 48 3.41 18.01 -0.67
CA GLU A 48 4.52 17.61 -1.53
C GLU A 48 4.04 16.94 -2.82
N LEU A 49 3.08 16.01 -2.71
CA LEU A 49 2.47 15.36 -3.86
C LEU A 49 1.80 16.37 -4.82
N LEU A 50 1.06 17.34 -4.27
CA LEU A 50 0.32 18.32 -5.06
C LEU A 50 1.27 19.30 -5.77
N ASN A 51 2.38 19.66 -5.12
CA ASN A 51 3.44 20.53 -5.66
C ASN A 51 4.23 19.89 -6.80
N LYS A 52 4.20 18.56 -6.98
CA LYS A 52 4.84 17.92 -8.14
C LYS A 52 4.08 18.19 -9.43
N GLU A 53 4.84 18.32 -10.51
CA GLU A 53 4.31 18.51 -11.86
C GLU A 53 3.26 17.44 -12.23
N PRO A 54 2.15 17.82 -12.88
CA PRO A 54 1.17 16.88 -13.37
C PRO A 54 1.82 15.78 -14.22
N ASN A 55 1.36 14.53 -14.04
CA ASN A 55 1.84 13.35 -14.78
C ASN A 55 3.32 12.96 -14.60
N SER A 56 4.11 13.71 -13.83
CA SER A 56 5.50 13.39 -13.52
C SER A 56 5.65 12.03 -12.85
N GLN A 57 6.80 11.39 -13.08
CA GLN A 57 7.11 10.10 -12.49
C GLN A 57 7.21 10.19 -10.95
N GLU A 58 7.70 11.33 -10.44
CA GLU A 58 7.75 11.65 -9.01
C GLU A 58 6.36 11.71 -8.38
N LYS A 59 5.40 12.43 -9.01
CA LYS A 59 4.02 12.51 -8.51
C LYS A 59 3.37 11.13 -8.44
N LYS A 60 3.59 10.30 -9.47
CA LYS A 60 3.08 8.91 -9.51
C LYS A 60 3.72 8.03 -8.42
N ALA A 61 5.01 8.23 -8.14
CA ALA A 61 5.74 7.51 -7.10
C ALA A 61 5.23 7.89 -5.71
N LEU A 62 5.15 9.19 -5.38
CA LEU A 62 4.62 9.69 -4.10
C LEU A 62 3.18 9.22 -3.87
N LEU A 63 2.31 9.34 -4.89
CA LEU A 63 0.93 8.85 -4.79
C LEU A 63 0.88 7.35 -4.53
N SER A 64 1.83 6.59 -5.08
CA SER A 64 1.94 5.15 -4.84
C SER A 64 2.39 4.84 -3.44
N LEU A 65 3.34 5.58 -2.87
CA LEU A 65 3.80 5.41 -1.49
C LEU A 65 2.65 5.66 -0.51
N ILE A 66 1.99 6.82 -0.59
CA ILE A 66 0.83 7.17 0.27
C ILE A 66 -0.26 6.08 0.18
N ARG A 67 -0.53 5.58 -1.03
CA ARG A 67 -1.50 4.52 -1.26
C ARG A 67 -1.07 3.19 -0.63
N ASN A 68 0.20 2.82 -0.79
CA ASN A 68 0.72 1.56 -0.29
C ASN A 68 0.71 1.53 1.23
N GLU A 69 0.96 2.66 1.90
CA GLU A 69 0.89 2.78 3.36
C GLU A 69 -0.51 2.49 3.90
N GLY A 70 -1.56 3.14 3.38
CA GLY A 70 -2.92 2.87 3.85
C GLY A 70 -3.36 1.41 3.61
N ASN A 71 -2.92 0.81 2.50
CA ASN A 71 -3.16 -0.61 2.24
C ASN A 71 -2.32 -1.52 3.13
N LEU A 72 -1.11 -1.09 3.52
CA LEU A 72 -0.27 -1.82 4.46
C LEU A 72 -0.96 -1.86 5.82
N ASP A 73 -1.43 -0.72 6.33
CA ASP A 73 -2.07 -0.62 7.64
C ASP A 73 -3.36 -1.46 7.71
N ASP A 74 -4.18 -1.44 6.65
CA ASP A 74 -5.36 -2.32 6.54
C ASP A 74 -4.97 -3.79 6.36
N GLY A 75 -3.93 -4.01 5.56
CA GLY A 75 -3.28 -5.30 5.41
C GLY A 75 -2.95 -5.87 6.77
N LEU A 76 -2.11 -5.21 7.56
CA LEU A 76 -1.64 -5.67 8.87
C LEU A 76 -2.79 -6.01 9.85
N ARG A 77 -4.01 -5.50 9.61
CA ARG A 77 -5.24 -5.82 10.36
C ARG A 77 -6.00 -7.04 9.83
N GLY A 78 -5.50 -7.76 8.83
CA GLY A 78 -6.12 -8.97 8.26
C GLY A 78 -6.69 -8.80 6.83
N LYS A 79 -6.56 -7.63 6.20
CA LYS A 79 -7.17 -7.35 4.88
C LYS A 79 -6.12 -6.96 3.85
N ILE A 80 -5.41 -7.96 3.32
CA ILE A 80 -4.37 -7.72 2.31
C ILE A 80 -4.97 -7.18 1.01
N ILE A 81 -4.43 -6.06 0.54
CA ILE A 81 -4.68 -5.51 -0.80
C ILE A 81 -3.39 -5.63 -1.63
N PRO A 82 -3.21 -6.73 -2.40
CA PRO A 82 -2.00 -6.93 -3.21
C PRO A 82 -1.82 -5.84 -4.26
N LYS A 83 -0.56 -5.52 -4.61
CA LYS A 83 -0.28 -4.57 -5.70
C LYS A 83 -0.86 -5.05 -7.02
N LYS A 84 -0.65 -6.33 -7.35
CA LYS A 84 -1.25 -7.04 -8.49
C LYS A 84 -2.05 -8.23 -7.96
N ARG A 85 -3.26 -8.41 -8.49
CA ARG A 85 -4.14 -9.57 -8.23
C ARG A 85 -4.64 -10.11 -9.57
N LYS A 86 -4.73 -11.42 -9.72
CA LYS A 86 -5.51 -12.02 -10.81
C LYS A 86 -6.98 -12.00 -10.44
N ILE A 87 -7.87 -11.87 -11.43
CA ILE A 87 -9.32 -11.95 -11.19
C ILE A 87 -9.64 -13.38 -10.75
N GLY A 88 -10.44 -13.53 -9.69
CA GLY A 88 -10.81 -14.85 -9.13
C GLY A 88 -9.71 -15.52 -8.29
N GLU A 89 -8.60 -14.84 -8.02
CA GLU A 89 -7.49 -15.38 -7.24
C GLU A 89 -7.85 -15.46 -5.76
N ASN A 90 -7.77 -16.66 -5.18
CA ASN A 90 -7.82 -16.83 -3.73
C ASN A 90 -6.56 -16.23 -3.11
N ILE A 91 -6.75 -15.27 -2.19
CA ILE A 91 -5.66 -14.59 -1.50
C ILE A 91 -5.37 -15.37 -0.22
N ASN A 92 -4.30 -16.17 -0.23
CA ASN A 92 -3.72 -16.68 1.00
C ASN A 92 -2.70 -15.68 1.50
N GLU A 93 -2.93 -15.14 2.69
CA GLU A 93 -2.06 -14.14 3.32
C GLU A 93 -0.59 -14.60 3.43
N LYS A 94 -0.38 -15.90 3.62
CA LYS A 94 0.95 -16.51 3.71
C LYS A 94 1.71 -16.46 2.39
N ASP A 95 1.08 -16.23 1.26
CA ASP A 95 1.77 -16.13 -0.04
C ASP A 95 2.37 -14.75 -0.29
N PHE A 96 2.05 -13.76 0.55
CA PHE A 96 2.45 -12.39 0.36
C PHE A 96 3.56 -11.97 1.32
N ALA A 97 4.35 -11.00 0.88
CA ALA A 97 5.37 -10.32 1.64
C ALA A 97 5.37 -8.83 1.27
N ILE A 98 5.86 -8.01 2.19
CA ILE A 98 5.85 -6.56 2.07
C ILE A 98 7.18 -6.10 1.46
N CYS A 99 7.15 -5.28 0.43
CA CYS A 99 8.36 -4.64 -0.07
C CYS A 99 8.88 -3.63 0.96
N GLN A 100 10.13 -3.76 1.40
CA GLN A 100 10.74 -2.84 2.37
C GLN A 100 10.81 -1.38 1.87
N TYR A 101 10.93 -1.18 0.55
CA TYR A 101 11.06 0.15 -0.05
C TYR A 101 9.70 0.81 -0.30
N CYS A 102 8.85 0.18 -1.11
CA CYS A 102 7.57 0.79 -1.49
C CYS A 102 6.40 0.41 -0.57
N ARG A 103 6.61 -0.46 0.43
CA ARG A 103 5.60 -0.91 1.41
C ARG A 103 4.37 -1.62 0.83
N ALA A 104 4.38 -2.00 -0.45
CA ALA A 104 3.27 -2.73 -1.04
C ALA A 104 3.39 -4.25 -0.85
N PHE A 105 2.24 -4.93 -0.83
CA PHE A 105 2.17 -6.38 -0.84
C PHE A 105 2.44 -6.97 -2.22
N TYR A 106 3.39 -7.91 -2.27
CA TYR A 106 3.71 -8.72 -3.45
C TYR A 106 3.66 -10.20 -3.07
N ARG A 107 3.33 -11.05 -4.06
CA ARG A 107 3.55 -12.48 -3.92
C ARG A 107 5.03 -12.73 -3.64
N ARG A 108 5.36 -13.61 -2.70
CA ARG A 108 6.74 -13.94 -2.29
C ARG A 108 7.62 -14.28 -3.49
N LEU A 109 7.10 -15.09 -4.41
CA LEU A 109 7.79 -15.49 -5.64
C LEU A 109 8.18 -14.30 -6.55
N ASN A 110 7.43 -13.20 -6.48
CA ASN A 110 7.64 -12.00 -7.31
C ASN A 110 8.41 -10.89 -6.58
N LEU A 111 8.53 -10.96 -5.25
CA LEU A 111 9.09 -9.88 -4.45
C LEU A 111 10.56 -9.61 -4.78
N SER A 112 11.38 -10.65 -4.91
CA SER A 112 12.82 -10.51 -5.23
C SER A 112 13.03 -9.77 -6.56
N ARG A 113 12.27 -10.13 -7.60
CA ARG A 113 12.33 -9.46 -8.91
C ARG A 113 11.85 -8.01 -8.82
N HIS A 114 10.82 -7.75 -8.00
CA HIS A 114 10.33 -6.39 -7.78
C HIS A 114 11.36 -5.51 -7.08
N VAL A 115 11.97 -5.98 -6.00
CA VAL A 115 12.91 -5.19 -5.18
C VAL A 115 14.07 -4.67 -6.02
N LYS A 116 14.63 -5.50 -6.91
CA LYS A 116 15.71 -5.10 -7.83
C LYS A 116 15.36 -3.91 -8.73
N LYS A 117 14.07 -3.76 -9.08
CA LYS A 117 13.54 -2.71 -9.97
C LYS A 117 12.57 -1.77 -9.26
N CYS A 118 12.59 -1.73 -7.93
CA CYS A 118 11.64 -0.94 -7.17
C CYS A 118 11.98 0.54 -7.35
N SER A 119 11.02 1.33 -7.83
CA SER A 119 11.22 2.78 -8.03
C SER A 119 11.40 3.55 -6.71
N ALA A 120 11.12 2.93 -5.57
CA ALA A 120 11.35 3.52 -4.24
C ALA A 120 12.67 3.04 -3.61
N ARG A 121 13.47 2.24 -4.31
CA ARG A 121 14.78 1.78 -3.83
C ARG A 121 15.80 2.93 -3.99
N PRO A 122 16.57 3.27 -2.94
CA PRO A 122 17.66 4.24 -3.03
C PRO A 122 18.76 3.79 -4.00
N ALA A 123 19.38 4.74 -4.71
CA ALA A 123 20.41 4.46 -5.71
C ALA A 123 21.71 3.87 -5.10
N GLU A 124 22.01 4.21 -3.85
CA GLU A 124 23.27 3.86 -3.15
C GLU A 124 23.32 2.41 -2.63
N TYR A 125 22.26 1.62 -2.84
CA TYR A 125 22.17 0.28 -2.24
C TYR A 125 22.88 -0.79 -3.09
N GLU A 126 24.19 -1.00 -2.88
CA GLU A 126 25.02 -2.00 -3.58
C GLU A 126 24.92 -3.44 -3.00
N GLY A 127 24.10 -3.67 -1.97
CA GLY A 127 24.03 -4.97 -1.30
C GLY A 127 23.14 -6.01 -1.98
N THR A 128 23.66 -7.23 -2.18
CA THR A 128 22.90 -8.48 -2.38
C THR A 128 22.15 -8.89 -1.11
N THR A 129 21.40 -8.00 -0.45
CA THR A 129 20.57 -8.43 0.69
C THR A 129 19.43 -9.30 0.16
N ARG A 130 19.28 -10.50 0.70
CA ARG A 130 18.19 -11.43 0.35
C ARG A 130 16.89 -10.66 0.61
N PRO A 131 16.14 -10.23 -0.43
CA PRO A 131 15.03 -9.28 -0.25
C PRO A 131 13.91 -9.82 0.66
N LEU A 132 13.89 -11.14 0.85
CA LEU A 132 12.97 -11.87 1.71
C LEU A 132 13.29 -11.74 3.21
N ALA A 133 14.56 -11.52 3.59
CA ALA A 133 14.96 -11.42 5.00
C ALA A 133 14.55 -10.08 5.63
N GLU A 134 14.63 -9.00 4.85
CA GLU A 134 14.21 -7.64 5.26
C GLU A 134 12.73 -7.36 4.96
N SER A 135 12.11 -8.14 4.07
CA SER A 135 10.67 -8.06 3.89
C SER A 135 9.97 -8.61 5.12
N TYR A 136 9.25 -7.74 5.82
CA TYR A 136 8.35 -8.17 6.89
C TYR A 136 7.44 -9.27 6.38
N ILE A 137 7.59 -10.48 6.92
CA ILE A 137 6.66 -11.56 6.68
C ILE A 137 5.34 -11.12 7.29
N TYR A 138 4.32 -10.96 6.46
CA TYR A 138 3.01 -10.52 6.90
C TYR A 138 2.46 -11.34 8.09
N ALA A 139 2.60 -12.67 8.03
CA ALA A 139 2.24 -13.58 9.12
C ALA A 139 3.06 -13.37 10.41
N ALA A 140 4.29 -12.83 10.31
CA ALA A 140 5.12 -12.49 11.47
C ALA A 140 4.76 -11.11 12.05
N CYS A 141 4.32 -10.16 11.22
CA CYS A 141 3.83 -8.86 11.70
C CYS A 141 2.54 -8.97 12.53
N GLN A 142 1.60 -9.85 12.16
CA GLN A 142 0.41 -10.10 12.97
C GLN A 142 0.75 -10.53 14.41
N LYS A 143 1.82 -11.32 14.59
CA LYS A 143 2.25 -11.83 15.91
C LYS A 143 3.01 -10.81 16.76
N LYS A 144 3.63 -9.78 16.16
CA LYS A 144 4.39 -8.75 16.92
C LYS A 144 3.54 -7.57 17.37
N ILE A 145 2.47 -7.22 16.66
CA ILE A 145 1.62 -6.08 17.00
C ILE A 145 0.59 -6.44 18.09
N TRP A 146 0.22 -7.72 18.23
CA TRP A 146 -0.75 -8.20 19.21
C TRP A 146 -0.14 -9.11 20.30
N GLY A 147 1.13 -8.87 20.64
CA GLY A 147 1.86 -9.56 21.71
C GLY A 147 1.83 -8.85 23.07
N SER A 148 0.96 -7.86 23.26
CA SER A 148 0.76 -7.18 24.55
C SER A 148 -0.63 -6.55 24.62
N VAL A 149 -1.65 -7.39 24.68
CA VAL A 149 -2.88 -7.08 25.42
C VAL A 149 -3.14 -8.33 26.25
N LYS A 150 -2.74 -8.27 27.52
CA LYS A 150 -3.24 -9.17 28.56
C LYS A 150 -4.63 -8.68 28.97
#